data_AF-A0A564HN88-F1
#
_entry.id   AF-A0A564HN88-F1
#
_cell.length_a   1.000
_cell.length_b   1.000
_cell.length_c   1.000
_cell.angle_alpha   90.00
_cell.angle_beta   90.00
_cell.angle_gamma   90.00
#
_symmetry.space_group_name_H-M   'P 1'
#
loop_
_entity.id
_entity.type
_entity.pdbx_description
1 polymer ?
#
loop_
_entity_poly.entity_id
_entity_poly.type
_entity_poly.pdbx_seq_one_letter_code
_entity_poly.pdbx_strand_id
1 'polypeptide(L)'
;MLKMTFNFNGVTVVDGVLNVIMPSISTDQTILSFGLAYRASISDPLLDSETYSCPYDVNGEDPFTQAYNYIKSLSTFSDAIDVLIDN
;
A
#
# COMPACT_ATOMS: atom_id res chain seq x y z
N MET A 1 4.72 -6.47 1.34
CA MET A 1 3.40 -6.27 0.69
C MET A 1 2.32 -6.62 1.68
N LEU A 2 1.08 -6.19 1.46
CA LEU A 2 -0.04 -6.53 2.33
C LEU A 2 -0.98 -7.52 1.63
N LYS A 3 -1.60 -8.42 2.40
CA LYS A 3 -2.75 -9.21 1.97
C LYS A 3 -4.00 -8.82 2.74
N MET A 4 -5.12 -8.69 2.04
CA MET A 4 -6.40 -8.35 2.66
C MET A 4 -7.56 -8.87 1.80
N THR A 5 -8.68 -9.20 2.43
CA THR A 5 -9.94 -9.42 1.71
C THR A 5 -10.61 -8.08 1.41
N PHE A 6 -10.98 -7.85 0.15
CA PHE A 6 -11.68 -6.64 -0.27
C PHE A 6 -12.76 -6.94 -1.32
N ASN A 7 -13.69 -6.01 -1.53
CA ASN A 7 -14.73 -6.13 -2.55
C ASN A 7 -14.41 -5.26 -3.75
N PHE A 8 -14.55 -5.82 -4.96
CA PHE A 8 -14.37 -5.10 -6.21
C PHE A 8 -15.51 -5.46 -7.18
N ASN A 9 -16.28 -4.46 -7.63
CA ASN A 9 -17.39 -4.64 -8.57
C ASN A 9 -18.37 -5.77 -8.20
N GLY A 10 -18.70 -5.90 -6.91
CA GLY A 10 -19.62 -6.93 -6.40
C GLY A 10 -18.99 -8.31 -6.21
N VAL A 11 -17.69 -8.47 -6.43
CA VAL A 11 -16.93 -9.70 -6.20
C VAL A 11 -16.04 -9.53 -4.99
N THR A 12 -16.07 -10.51 -4.08
CA THR A 12 -15.15 -10.57 -2.93
C THR A 12 -13.84 -11.22 -3.37
N VAL A 13 -12.75 -10.46 -3.29
CA VAL A 13 -11.38 -10.93 -3.50
C VAL A 13 -10.80 -11.33 -2.16
N VAL A 14 -10.65 -12.63 -1.94
CA VAL A 14 -10.03 -13.19 -0.72
C VAL A 14 -8.52 -13.22 -0.89
N ASP A 15 -7.79 -12.85 0.17
CA ASP A 15 -6.31 -12.80 0.19
C ASP A 15 -5.69 -11.99 -0.96
N GLY A 16 -6.40 -10.96 -1.43
CA GLY A 16 -5.91 -10.06 -2.45
C GLY A 16 -4.69 -9.28 -2.00
N VAL A 17 -3.87 -8.87 -2.95
CA VAL A 17 -2.58 -8.22 -2.72
C VAL A 17 -2.74 -6.70 -2.82
N LEU A 18 -2.23 -6.01 -1.79
CA LEU A 18 -2.15 -4.55 -1.70
C LEU A 18 -0.68 -4.13 -1.72
N ASN A 19 -0.30 -3.37 -2.75
CA ASN A 19 1.08 -2.92 -2.96
C ASN A 19 1.18 -1.40 -3.03
N VAL A 20 2.12 -0.83 -2.26
CA VAL A 20 2.57 0.54 -2.46
C VAL A 20 3.28 0.63 -3.83
N ILE A 21 2.90 1.61 -4.63
CA ILE A 21 3.46 1.88 -5.95
C ILE A 21 3.78 3.36 -6.09
N MET A 22 4.81 3.65 -6.88
CA MET A 22 5.21 5.01 -7.29
C MET A 22 5.29 6.02 -6.11
N PRO A 23 6.05 5.74 -5.04
CA PRO A 23 6.29 6.74 -4.01
C PRO A 23 6.99 7.97 -4.60
N SER A 24 6.53 9.14 -4.20
CA SER A 24 7.05 10.44 -4.60
C SER A 24 7.16 11.33 -3.37
N ILE A 25 8.33 11.91 -3.17
CA ILE A 25 8.61 12.84 -2.07
C ILE A 25 8.41 14.27 -2.58
N SER A 26 7.73 15.11 -1.80
CA SER A 26 7.56 16.53 -2.12
C SER A 26 8.89 17.28 -2.16
N THR A 27 8.95 18.40 -2.88
CA THR A 27 10.19 19.19 -3.06
C THR A 27 10.80 19.67 -1.73
N ASP A 28 9.95 19.98 -0.74
CA ASP A 28 10.37 20.39 0.61
C ASP A 28 10.71 19.20 1.53
N GLN A 29 10.60 17.97 1.03
CA GLN A 29 10.90 16.72 1.73
C GLN A 29 10.07 16.50 3.00
N THR A 30 8.82 16.98 3.03
CA THR A 30 7.93 16.83 4.19
C THR A 30 6.79 15.84 3.95
N ILE A 31 6.43 15.56 2.69
CA ILE A 31 5.30 14.72 2.31
C ILE A 31 5.76 13.59 1.40
N LEU A 32 5.24 12.39 1.67
CA LEU A 32 5.36 11.21 0.83
C LEU A 32 3.98 10.89 0.24
N SER A 33 3.86 10.98 -1.08
CA SER A 33 2.66 10.58 -1.83
C SER A 33 2.91 9.26 -2.55
N PHE A 34 1.91 8.37 -2.58
CA PHE A 34 2.06 7.07 -3.21
C PHE A 34 0.70 6.51 -3.64
N GLY A 35 0.72 5.56 -4.57
CA GLY A 35 -0.45 4.75 -4.91
C GLY A 35 -0.49 3.48 -4.06
N LEU A 36 -1.69 3.02 -3.72
CA LEU A 36 -1.95 1.69 -3.19
C LEU A 36 -2.72 0.90 -4.24
N ALA A 37 -2.06 -0.08 -4.85
CA ALA A 37 -2.62 -0.92 -5.89
C ALA A 37 -3.25 -2.19 -5.31
N TYR A 38 -4.48 -2.49 -5.73
CA TYR A 38 -5.24 -3.68 -5.36
C TYR A 38 -5.23 -4.70 -6.51
N ARG A 39 -4.89 -5.94 -6.20
CA ARG A 39 -4.82 -7.05 -7.17
C ARG A 39 -5.32 -8.35 -6.56
N ALA A 40 -5.76 -9.29 -7.40
CA ALA A 40 -6.07 -10.65 -6.93
C ALA A 40 -4.78 -11.41 -6.53
N SER A 41 -3.70 -11.25 -7.31
CA SER A 41 -2.35 -11.70 -6.97
C SER A 41 -1.31 -10.72 -7.51
N ILE A 42 -0.04 -10.89 -7.12
CA ILE A 42 1.03 -9.97 -7.54
C ILE A 42 1.28 -9.97 -9.06
N SER A 43 0.98 -11.07 -9.74
CA SER A 43 1.11 -11.22 -11.20
C SER A 43 -0.14 -10.80 -11.98
N ASP A 44 -1.27 -10.63 -11.30
CA ASP A 44 -2.53 -10.28 -11.97
C ASP A 44 -2.60 -8.79 -12.33
N PRO A 45 -3.44 -8.40 -13.30
CA PRO A 45 -3.71 -7.00 -13.60
C PRO A 45 -4.18 -6.19 -12.38
N LEU A 46 -4.03 -4.86 -12.48
CA LEU A 46 -4.55 -3.94 -11.49
C LEU A 46 -6.09 -4.01 -11.49
N LEU A 47 -6.69 -4.21 -10.32
CA LEU A 47 -8.15 -4.13 -10.16
C LEU A 47 -8.55 -2.70 -9.81
N ASP A 48 -7.91 -2.12 -8.81
CA ASP A 48 -8.16 -0.75 -8.36
C ASP A 48 -6.86 -0.10 -7.84
N SER A 49 -6.86 1.21 -7.74
CA SER A 49 -5.78 1.96 -7.08
C SER A 49 -6.28 3.22 -6.43
N GLU A 50 -5.79 3.47 -5.22
CA GLU A 50 -6.05 4.69 -4.48
C GLU A 50 -4.75 5.48 -4.28
N THR A 51 -4.86 6.79 -4.13
CA THR A 51 -3.70 7.65 -3.82
C THR A 51 -3.75 8.07 -2.35
N TYR A 52 -2.64 7.88 -1.66
CA TYR A 52 -2.45 8.27 -0.27
C TYR A 52 -1.30 9.26 -0.14
N SER A 53 -1.25 9.96 0.98
CA SER A 53 -0.11 10.78 1.35
C SER A 53 0.07 10.79 2.86
N CYS A 54 1.32 10.79 3.31
CA CYS A 54 1.69 10.83 4.72
C CYS A 54 2.89 11.76 4.95
N PRO A 55 3.17 12.16 6.20
CA PRO A 55 4.45 12.78 6.53
C PRO A 55 5.62 11.92 6.07
N TYR A 56 6.66 12.54 5.53
CA TYR A 56 7.91 11.89 5.16
C TYR A 56 8.98 12.19 6.20
N ASP A 57 9.65 11.16 6.68
CA ASP A 57 10.85 11.30 7.51
C ASP A 57 12.10 11.00 6.67
N VAL A 58 12.89 12.04 6.38
CA VAL A 58 14.15 11.90 5.61
C VAL A 58 15.22 11.08 6.34
N ASN A 59 15.13 10.96 7.67
CA ASN A 59 16.06 10.18 8.48
C ASN A 59 15.49 8.81 8.89
N GLY A 60 14.26 8.50 8.45
CA GLY A 60 13.56 7.27 8.75
C GLY A 60 13.92 6.11 7.82
N GLU A 61 13.05 5.10 7.80
CA GLU A 61 13.14 3.96 6.88
C GLU A 61 12.96 4.40 5.41
N ASP A 62 13.14 3.48 4.46
CA ASP A 62 12.91 3.82 3.06
C ASP A 62 11.44 4.23 2.79
N PRO A 63 11.16 5.01 1.73
CA PRO A 63 9.81 5.51 1.45
C PRO A 63 8.74 4.43 1.30
N PHE A 64 9.07 3.25 0.77
CA PHE A 64 8.08 2.18 0.67
C PHE A 64 7.69 1.67 2.06
N THR A 65 8.68 1.45 2.92
CA THR A 65 8.44 0.99 4.29
C THR A 65 7.62 2.02 5.08
N GLN A 66 7.94 3.31 4.99
CA GLN A 66 7.14 4.37 5.61
C GLN A 66 5.68 4.40 5.10
N ALA A 67 5.47 4.26 3.79
CA ALA A 67 4.14 4.19 3.20
C ALA A 67 3.34 2.98 3.70
N TYR A 68 3.94 1.78 3.76
CA TYR A 68 3.27 0.61 4.32
C TYR A 68 2.93 0.77 5.80
N ASN A 69 3.83 1.37 6.59
CA ASN A 69 3.57 1.65 8.00
C ASN A 69 2.39 2.63 8.17
N TYR A 70 2.30 3.66 7.32
CA TYR A 70 1.14 4.55 7.31
C TYR A 70 -0.14 3.80 6.94
N ILE A 71 -0.16 2.99 5.88
CA ILE A 71 -1.35 2.19 5.49
C ILE A 71 -1.82 1.30 6.64
N LYS A 72 -0.90 0.58 7.30
CA LYS A 72 -1.21 -0.27 8.46
C LYS A 72 -1.74 0.50 9.68
N SER A 73 -1.44 1.79 9.78
CA SER A 73 -1.97 2.64 10.85
C SER A 73 -3.44 3.04 10.66
N LEU A 74 -3.96 2.94 9.43
CA LEU A 74 -5.34 3.29 9.12
C LEU A 74 -6.28 2.13 9.48
N SER A 75 -7.39 2.44 10.13
CA SER A 75 -8.37 1.43 10.58
C SER A 75 -8.95 0.59 9.44
N THR A 76 -9.03 1.14 8.23
CA THR A 76 -9.47 0.41 7.03
C THR A 76 -8.64 -0.85 6.77
N PHE A 77 -7.36 -0.85 7.14
CA PHE A 77 -6.43 -1.94 6.87
C PHE A 77 -6.04 -2.72 8.13
N SER A 78 -6.84 -2.65 9.20
CA SER A 78 -6.53 -3.33 10.47
C SER A 78 -6.38 -4.85 10.36
N ASP A 79 -7.08 -5.45 9.39
CA ASP A 79 -7.10 -6.89 9.15
C ASP A 79 -6.09 -7.31 8.06
N ALA A 80 -5.30 -6.36 7.55
CA ALA A 80 -4.28 -6.64 6.55
C ALA A 80 -3.09 -7.38 7.17
N ILE A 81 -2.58 -8.39 6.47
CA ILE A 81 -1.46 -9.21 6.90
C ILE A 81 -0.21 -8.81 6.12
N ASP A 82 0.87 -8.50 6.83
CA ASP A 82 2.19 -8.32 6.23
C ASP A 82 2.67 -9.65 5.63
N VAL A 83 3.04 -9.62 4.36
CA VAL A 83 3.71 -10.73 3.69
C VAL A 83 5.10 -10.25 3.25
N LEU A 84 6.11 -10.87 3.84
CA LEU A 84 7.49 -10.74 3.39
C LEU A 84 7.58 -11.37 1.99
N ILE A 85 8.12 -10.63 1.03
CA ILE A 85 8.52 -11.21 -0.25
C ILE A 85 9.93 -11.74 0.01
N ASP A 86 10.08 -13.06 0.08
CA ASP A 86 11.40 -13.68 0.00
C ASP A 86 12.00 -13.26 -1.34
N ASN A 87 13.06 -12.43 -1.28
CA ASN A 87 13.81 -11.97 -2.46
C ASN A 87 14.60 -13.11 -3.10
#